data_AF-A0A2E7PX09-F1
#
_entry.id   AF-A0A2E7PX09-F1
#
_cell.length_a   1.000
_cell.length_b   1.000
_cell.length_c   1.000
_cell.angle_alpha   90.00
_cell.angle_beta   90.00
_cell.angle_gamma   90.00
#
_symmetry.space_group_name_H-M   'P 1'
#
loop_
_entity.id
_entity.type
_entity.pdbx_description
1 polymer ?
#
loop_
_entity_poly.entity_id
_entity_poly.type
_entity_poly.pdbx_seq_one_letter_code
_entity_poly.pdbx_strand_id
1 'polypeptide(L)'
;MNPLLEKIQLNTRRHFLKHCGMGLGAGALAQLLTPEAFALKAPRNPLLPRDPHYSPKAKRVIYVHLTGSPPHLDLWDYKPELVKRTDQDCPDEFVKGKMFAFTSGTPKLMGTPRTFGQYGKSGMWMSDA
;
A
#
# COMPACT_ATOMS: atom_id res chain seq x y z
N MET A 1 -3.63 -20.40 -68.58
CA MET A 1 -3.11 -20.88 -67.29
C MET A 1 -2.70 -19.67 -66.47
N ASN A 2 -3.13 -19.53 -65.21
CA ASN A 2 -2.81 -18.35 -64.39
C ASN A 2 -1.42 -18.52 -63.75
N PRO A 3 -0.41 -17.70 -64.11
CA PRO A 3 0.97 -17.88 -63.66
C PRO A 3 1.12 -17.71 -62.14
N LEU A 4 0.21 -16.99 -61.47
CA LEU A 4 0.22 -16.84 -60.01
C LEU A 4 -0.20 -18.13 -59.31
N LEU A 5 -1.18 -18.85 -59.85
CA LEU A 5 -1.65 -20.11 -59.27
C LEU A 5 -0.59 -21.21 -59.39
N GLU A 6 0.09 -21.27 -60.54
CA GLU A 6 1.18 -22.22 -60.78
C GLU A 6 2.37 -21.96 -59.85
N LYS A 7 2.73 -20.69 -59.63
CA LYS A 7 3.78 -20.30 -58.67
C LYS A 7 3.44 -20.70 -57.23
N ILE A 8 2.17 -20.60 -56.82
CA ILE A 8 1.72 -21.01 -55.48
C ILE A 8 1.76 -22.53 -55.35
N GLN A 9 1.36 -23.27 -56.39
CA GLN A 9 1.41 -24.73 -56.40
C GLN A 9 2.85 -25.28 -56.32
N LEU A 10 3.82 -24.57 -56.88
CA LEU A 10 5.25 -24.91 -56.81
C LEU A 10 5.90 -24.59 -55.44
N ASN A 11 5.25 -23.80 -54.58
CA ASN A 11 5.74 -23.49 -53.24
C ASN A 11 5.48 -24.66 -52.27
N THR A 12 6.45 -25.58 -52.19
CA THR A 12 6.42 -26.67 -51.21
C THR A 12 6.53 -26.16 -49.76
N ARG A 13 6.12 -26.98 -48.78
CA ARG A 13 6.35 -26.73 -47.34
C ARG A 13 7.80 -26.35 -46.99
N ARG A 14 8.78 -26.93 -47.69
CA ARG A 14 10.22 -26.62 -47.49
C ARG A 14 10.55 -25.17 -47.87
N HIS A 15 9.97 -24.66 -48.96
CA HIS A 15 10.15 -23.27 -49.39
C HIS A 15 9.53 -22.31 -48.38
N PHE A 16 8.32 -22.59 -47.92
CA PHE A 16 7.65 -21.82 -46.87
C PHE A 16 8.51 -21.72 -45.60
N LEU A 17 8.95 -22.86 -45.04
CA LEU A 17 9.76 -22.87 -43.83
C LEU A 17 11.12 -22.18 -44.01
N LYS A 18 11.74 -22.26 -45.20
CA LYS A 18 12.99 -21.56 -45.53
C LYS A 18 12.80 -20.03 -45.53
N HIS A 19 11.65 -19.53 -45.99
CA HIS A 19 11.37 -18.10 -46.07
C HIS A 19 10.84 -17.51 -44.75
N CYS A 20 10.20 -18.31 -43.88
CA CYS A 20 9.68 -17.85 -42.59
C CYS A 20 10.73 -17.65 -41.49
N GLY A 21 11.90 -18.31 -41.57
CA GLY A 21 12.91 -18.25 -40.51
C GLY A 21 13.45 -16.84 -40.22
N MET A 22 13.65 -16.03 -41.26
CA MET A 22 14.14 -14.65 -41.11
C MET A 22 13.13 -13.73 -40.41
N GLY A 23 11.82 -13.90 -40.67
CA GLY A 23 10.77 -13.08 -40.04
C GLY A 23 10.61 -13.36 -38.55
N LEU A 24 10.67 -14.64 -38.16
CA LEU A 24 10.64 -15.03 -36.75
C LEU A 24 11.87 -14.52 -35.98
N GLY A 25 13.07 -14.62 -36.59
CA GLY A 25 14.31 -14.10 -36.02
C GLY A 25 14.28 -12.58 -35.83
N ALA A 26 13.77 -11.84 -36.81
CA ALA A 26 13.62 -10.38 -36.71
C ALA A 26 12.62 -9.98 -35.60
N GLY A 27 11.52 -10.72 -35.44
CA GLY A 27 10.56 -10.52 -34.35
C GLY A 27 11.19 -10.78 -32.96
N ALA A 28 11.96 -11.86 -32.82
CA ALA A 28 12.69 -12.16 -31.60
C ALA A 28 13.75 -11.09 -31.28
N LEU A 29 14.49 -10.61 -32.29
CA LEU A 29 15.47 -9.54 -32.13
C LEU A 29 14.82 -8.21 -31.72
N ALA A 30 13.68 -7.86 -32.32
CA ALA A 30 12.92 -6.66 -31.92
C ALA A 30 12.45 -6.74 -30.46
N GLN A 31 12.12 -7.94 -29.97
CA GLN A 31 11.74 -8.15 -28.57
C GLN A 31 12.95 -8.12 -27.62
N LEU A 32 14.12 -8.56 -28.07
CA LEU A 32 15.37 -8.46 -27.30
C LEU A 32 15.93 -7.03 -27.25
N LEU A 33 15.74 -6.24 -28.31
CA LEU A 33 16.13 -4.83 -28.40
C LEU A 33 15.10 -3.92 -27.71
N THR A 34 14.72 -4.23 -26.46
CA THR A 34 13.72 -3.46 -25.71
C THR A 34 13.99 -1.94 -25.76
N PRO A 35 12.96 -1.08 -25.57
CA PRO A 35 13.13 0.38 -25.58
C PRO A 35 14.23 0.90 -24.64
N GLU A 36 14.60 0.13 -23.60
CA GLU A 36 15.76 0.44 -22.75
C GLU A 36 17.10 0.41 -23.50
N ALA A 37 17.26 -0.46 -24.50
CA ALA A 37 18.45 -0.57 -25.34
C ALA A 37 18.69 0.69 -26.19
N PHE A 38 17.65 1.46 -26.49
CA PHE A 38 17.74 2.72 -27.23
C PHE A 38 17.97 3.94 -26.35
N ALA A 39 18.04 3.79 -25.02
CA ALA A 39 18.23 4.89 -24.06
C ALA A 39 17.30 6.11 -24.28
N LEU A 40 16.16 5.92 -24.94
CA LEU A 40 15.13 6.94 -25.18
C LEU A 40 14.24 7.12 -23.94
N LYS A 41 14.85 7.29 -22.76
CA LYS A 41 14.09 7.77 -21.60
C LYS A 41 14.06 9.29 -21.68
N ALA A 42 12.91 9.82 -22.10
CA ALA A 42 12.58 11.23 -21.88
C ALA A 42 12.84 11.59 -20.40
N PRO A 43 13.35 12.80 -20.09
CA PRO A 43 13.59 13.21 -18.72
C PRO A 43 12.31 13.02 -17.91
N ARG A 44 12.39 12.17 -16.87
CA ARG A 44 11.24 11.87 -16.02
C ARG A 44 10.78 13.18 -15.39
N ASN A 45 9.55 13.59 -15.70
CA ASN A 45 8.92 14.77 -15.11
C ASN A 45 9.00 14.65 -13.57
N PRO A 46 9.64 15.60 -12.87
CA PRO A 46 9.88 15.53 -11.43
C PRO A 46 8.60 15.59 -10.59
N LEU A 47 7.47 15.96 -11.20
CA LEU A 47 6.14 15.99 -10.58
C LEU A 47 5.38 14.67 -10.72
N LEU A 48 5.94 13.67 -11.41
CA LEU A 48 5.31 12.36 -11.49
C LEU A 48 5.37 11.64 -10.15
N PRO A 49 4.29 10.94 -9.75
CA PRO A 49 4.32 10.04 -8.60
C PRO A 49 5.49 9.06 -8.73
N ARG A 50 6.30 8.97 -7.67
CA ARG A 50 7.38 8.00 -7.60
C ARG A 50 6.81 6.63 -7.29
N ASP A 51 7.37 5.61 -7.91
CA ASP A 51 7.09 4.23 -7.53
C ASP A 51 7.52 4.03 -6.06
N PRO A 52 6.69 3.36 -5.24
CA PRO A 52 7.06 3.03 -3.87
C PRO A 52 8.23 2.04 -3.86
N HIS A 53 9.06 2.10 -2.81
CA HIS A 53 10.18 1.15 -2.64
C HIS A 53 9.72 -0.31 -2.53
N TYR A 54 8.47 -0.54 -2.13
CA TYR A 54 7.87 -1.86 -2.01
C TYR A 54 6.57 -1.93 -2.80
N SER A 55 6.29 -3.11 -3.36
CA SER A 55 5.01 -3.37 -4.01
C SER A 55 3.86 -3.19 -3.00
N PRO A 56 2.83 -2.38 -3.32
CA PRO A 56 1.73 -2.14 -2.40
C PRO A 56 0.93 -3.43 -2.15
N LYS A 57 0.86 -3.85 -0.88
CA LYS A 57 0.09 -5.02 -0.47
C LYS A 57 -1.39 -4.71 -0.23
N ALA A 58 -1.70 -3.51 0.24
CA ALA A 58 -3.07 -3.07 0.49
C ALA A 58 -3.75 -2.68 -0.83
N LYS A 59 -4.85 -3.36 -1.17
CA LYS A 59 -5.63 -3.08 -2.39
C LYS A 59 -6.76 -2.06 -2.16
N ARG A 60 -7.20 -1.90 -0.91
CA ARG A 60 -8.35 -1.07 -0.51
C ARG A 60 -8.07 -0.48 0.87
N VAL A 61 -8.47 0.77 1.07
CA VAL A 61 -8.39 1.48 2.35
C VAL A 61 -9.78 2.02 2.66
N ILE A 62 -10.26 1.80 3.89
CA ILE A 62 -11.48 2.42 4.40
C ILE A 62 -11.02 3.52 5.35
N TYR A 63 -11.32 4.78 4.99
CA TYR A 63 -11.07 5.94 5.84
C TYR A 63 -12.40 6.42 6.39
N VAL A 64 -12.51 6.45 7.71
CA VAL A 64 -13.75 6.84 8.40
C VAL A 64 -13.48 8.16 9.13
N HIS A 65 -14.15 9.22 8.69
CA HIS A 65 -14.14 10.51 9.37
C HIS A 65 -15.49 10.71 10.04
N LEU A 66 -15.50 10.68 11.37
CA LEU A 66 -16.71 10.80 12.15
C LEU A 66 -16.73 12.16 12.85
N THR A 67 -17.60 13.06 12.37
CA THR A 67 -17.79 14.36 13.00
C THR A 67 -18.70 14.22 14.22
N GLY A 68 -18.19 14.56 15.41
CA GLY A 68 -18.97 14.51 16.65
C GLY A 68 -19.12 13.13 17.28
N SER A 69 -18.42 12.11 16.77
CA SER A 69 -18.31 10.83 17.47
C SER A 69 -17.36 10.93 18.66
N PRO A 70 -17.38 9.95 19.57
CA PRO A 70 -16.30 9.79 20.54
C PRO A 70 -14.94 9.73 19.84
N PRO A 71 -13.87 10.26 20.46
CA PRO A 71 -12.54 10.20 19.89
C PRO A 71 -12.06 8.75 19.80
N HIS A 72 -11.12 8.49 18.89
CA HIS A 72 -10.52 7.16 18.74
C HIS A 72 -9.98 6.59 20.05
N LEU A 73 -9.43 7.45 20.91
CA LEU A 73 -8.89 7.09 22.23
C LEU A 73 -9.96 6.47 23.14
N ASP A 74 -11.21 6.93 23.02
CA ASP A 74 -12.32 6.43 23.82
C ASP A 74 -12.99 5.22 23.19
N LEU A 75 -12.79 4.96 21.89
CA LEU A 75 -13.42 3.85 21.16
C LEU A 75 -12.56 2.59 21.13
N TRP A 76 -11.27 2.72 20.84
CA TRP A 76 -10.43 1.59 20.42
C TRP A 76 -9.14 1.41 21.25
N ASP A 77 -8.81 2.38 22.10
CA ASP A 77 -7.52 2.44 22.79
C ASP A 77 -7.66 2.10 24.28
N TYR A 78 -7.94 0.82 24.57
CA TYR A 78 -8.11 0.34 25.94
C TYR A 78 -6.78 0.29 26.70
N LYS A 79 -6.70 1.04 27.80
CA LYS A 79 -5.52 1.10 28.68
C LYS A 79 -5.83 0.54 30.08
N PRO A 80 -5.80 -0.78 30.29
CA PRO A 80 -6.19 -1.39 31.56
C PRO A 80 -5.33 -0.93 32.75
N GLU A 81 -4.03 -0.71 32.54
CA GLU A 81 -3.14 -0.18 33.60
C GLU A 81 -3.48 1.26 33.99
N LEU A 82 -3.91 2.09 33.04
CA LEU A 82 -4.34 3.46 33.33
C LEU A 82 -5.64 3.46 34.15
N VAL A 83 -6.57 2.55 33.85
CA VAL A 83 -7.81 2.36 34.63
C VAL A 83 -7.51 1.96 36.07
N LYS A 84 -6.58 1.02 36.29
CA LYS A 84 -6.17 0.60 37.65
C LYS A 84 -5.54 1.73 38.47
N ARG A 85 -4.88 2.68 37.81
CA ARG A 85 -4.18 3.80 38.44
C ARG A 85 -4.99 5.09 38.44
N THR A 86 -6.29 5.02 38.18
CA THR A 86 -7.17 6.20 38.24
C THR A 86 -7.05 6.89 39.61
N ASP A 87 -7.02 8.22 39.59
CA ASP A 87 -6.86 9.12 40.73
C ASP A 87 -5.50 9.09 41.45
N GLN A 88 -4.54 8.30 40.97
CA GLN A 88 -3.16 8.33 41.46
C GLN A 88 -2.37 9.46 40.80
N ASP A 89 -1.36 9.97 41.49
CA ASP A 89 -0.47 10.97 40.92
C ASP A 89 0.34 10.38 39.75
N CYS A 90 0.47 11.17 38.69
CA CYS A 90 1.25 10.78 37.52
C CYS A 90 2.73 10.63 37.91
N PRO A 91 3.38 9.50 37.60
CA PRO A 91 4.79 9.30 37.92
C PRO A 91 5.67 10.39 37.30
N ASP A 92 6.67 10.83 38.07
CA ASP A 92 7.62 11.87 37.65
C ASP A 92 8.32 11.55 36.33
N GLU A 93 8.52 10.28 36.00
CA GLU A 93 9.11 9.83 34.74
C GLU A 93 8.40 10.41 33.49
N PHE A 94 7.09 10.66 33.58
CA PHE A 94 6.31 11.17 32.45
C PHE A 94 6.25 12.71 32.40
N VAL A 95 6.43 13.37 33.54
CA VAL A 95 6.18 14.82 33.73
C VAL A 95 7.47 15.62 33.89
N LYS A 96 8.51 15.04 34.49
CA LYS A 96 9.77 15.72 34.82
C LYS A 96 10.44 16.28 33.57
N GLY A 97 10.71 17.58 33.59
CA GLY A 97 11.37 18.30 32.49
C GLY A 97 10.45 18.67 31.32
N LYS A 98 9.15 18.39 31.40
CA LYS A 98 8.16 18.80 30.39
C LYS A 98 7.27 19.90 30.93
N MET A 99 7.12 20.99 30.18
CA MET A 99 6.07 21.98 30.44
C MET A 99 4.83 21.62 29.63
N PHE A 100 3.72 21.38 30.33
CA PHE A 100 2.40 21.23 29.72
C PHE A 100 1.64 22.54 29.83
N ALA A 101 1.02 22.98 28.72
CA ALA A 101 0.39 24.30 28.64
C ALA A 101 -0.77 24.52 29.64
N PHE A 102 -1.43 23.45 30.09
CA PHE A 102 -2.64 23.52 30.91
C PHE A 102 -2.57 22.65 32.17
N THR A 103 -1.37 22.18 32.55
CA THR A 103 -1.19 21.32 33.72
C THR A 103 -0.25 21.99 34.69
N SER A 104 -0.78 22.46 35.82
CA SER A 104 0.00 22.95 36.95
C SER A 104 0.08 21.88 38.04
N GLY A 105 1.27 21.71 38.61
CA GLY A 105 1.52 20.67 39.63
C GLY A 105 1.58 19.26 39.07
N THR A 106 1.37 18.27 39.95
CA THR A 106 1.39 16.85 39.59
C THR A 106 -0.01 16.43 39.13
N PRO A 107 -0.23 16.14 37.83
CA PRO A 107 -1.54 15.72 37.36
C PRO A 107 -1.91 14.36 37.92
N LYS A 108 -3.21 14.14 38.15
CA LYS A 108 -3.74 12.80 38.44
C LYS A 108 -3.98 12.02 37.15
N LEU A 109 -3.72 10.72 37.22
CA LEU A 109 -4.03 9.79 36.15
C LEU A 109 -5.55 9.59 36.05
N MET A 110 -6.05 9.62 34.82
CA MET A 110 -7.47 9.41 34.53
C MET A 110 -7.62 8.21 33.58
N GLY A 111 -8.15 7.11 34.11
CA GLY A 111 -8.63 6.00 33.30
C GLY A 111 -9.85 6.38 32.49
N THR A 112 -10.11 5.63 31.41
CA THR A 112 -11.37 5.77 30.66
C THR A 112 -12.57 5.45 31.56
N PRO A 113 -13.64 6.26 31.53
CA PRO A 113 -14.88 5.97 32.27
C PRO A 113 -15.77 4.94 31.55
N ARG A 114 -15.36 4.47 30.37
CA ARG A 114 -16.14 3.58 29.50
C ARG A 114 -15.85 2.11 29.78
N THR A 115 -16.83 1.27 29.46
CA THR A 115 -16.68 -0.18 29.57
C THR A 115 -16.10 -0.71 28.26
N PHE A 116 -15.06 -1.54 28.35
CA PHE A 116 -14.43 -2.14 27.18
C PHE A 116 -14.71 -3.64 27.11
N GLY A 117 -14.97 -4.14 25.90
CA GLY A 117 -15.14 -5.55 25.57
C GLY A 117 -14.36 -5.93 24.32
N GLN A 118 -14.07 -7.21 24.15
CA GLN A 118 -13.49 -7.73 22.91
C GLN A 118 -14.57 -8.21 21.95
N TYR A 119 -14.54 -7.71 20.71
CA TYR A 119 -15.54 -8.02 19.70
C TYR A 119 -14.93 -8.58 18.42
N GLY A 120 -15.76 -9.36 17.71
CA GLY A 120 -15.40 -10.00 16.45
C GLY A 120 -14.38 -11.15 16.60
N LYS A 121 -14.01 -11.74 15.47
CA LYS A 121 -13.08 -12.89 15.44
C LYS A 121 -11.63 -12.50 15.78
N SER A 122 -11.28 -11.23 15.63
CA SER A 122 -9.95 -10.70 15.96
C SER A 122 -9.81 -10.29 17.43
N GLY A 123 -10.88 -10.31 18.21
CA GLY A 123 -10.85 -9.90 19.63
C GLY A 123 -10.46 -8.43 19.82
N MET A 124 -10.92 -7.54 18.92
CA MET A 124 -10.59 -6.11 19.02
C MET A 124 -11.25 -5.51 20.25
N TRP A 125 -10.49 -4.76 21.05
CA TRP A 125 -11.05 -3.99 22.15
C TRP A 125 -11.90 -2.84 21.62
N MET A 126 -13.15 -2.75 22.07
CA MET A 126 -14.06 -1.65 21.77
C MET A 126 -14.77 -1.19 23.03
N SER A 127 -15.07 0.10 23.13
CA SER A 127 -15.89 0.64 24.20
C SER A 127 -17.39 0.61 23.89
N ASP A 128 -18.20 0.94 24.90
CA ASP A 128 -19.65 1.12 24.86
C ASP A 128 -20.09 2.55 24.47
N ALA A 129 -19.16 3.38 23.97
CA ALA A 129 -19.40 4.78 23.64
C ALA A 129 -20.10 5.01 22.29
#